data_AF-A0A6A1WKY5-F1
#
_entry.id   AF-A0A6A1WKY5-F1
#
_cell.length_a   1.000
_cell.length_b   1.000
_cell.length_c   1.000
_cell.angle_alpha   90.00
_cell.angle_beta   90.00
_cell.angle_gamma   90.00
#
_symmetry.space_group_name_H-M   'P 1'
#
loop_
_entity.id
_entity.type
_entity.pdbx_description
1 polymer ?
#
loop_
_entity_poly.entity_id
_entity_poly.type
_entity_poly.pdbx_seq_one_letter_code
_entity_poly.pdbx_strand_id
1 'polypeptide(L)'
;MSGVWIFDKNGVARLIANPTRESFEQKVPPYPGTATAPGARPRVLVYLPANLVIRSYSDLEQCLKELGWSRYHNSSCPDLLQFHKSENSVDLISLPKEFCNFKILHMYDIVVKNRSYFEARDAGL
;
A
#
# COMPACT_ATOMS: atom_id res chain seq x y z
N MET A 1 -13.38 -5.01 5.05
CA MET A 1 -14.74 -4.44 5.06
C MET A 1 -14.61 -2.95 5.32
N SER A 2 -14.68 -2.11 4.29
CA SER A 2 -14.67 -0.65 4.43
C SER A 2 -15.96 -0.11 3.82
N GLY A 3 -16.67 0.71 4.58
CA GLY A 3 -17.87 1.38 4.13
C GLY A 3 -18.60 2.07 5.27
N VAL A 4 -19.39 3.09 4.95
CA VAL A 4 -20.19 3.84 5.92
C VAL A 4 -21.67 3.52 5.69
N TRP A 5 -22.36 3.12 6.75
CA TRP A 5 -23.81 2.98 6.74
C TRP A 5 -24.45 4.35 6.89
N ILE A 6 -25.36 4.69 5.98
CA ILE A 6 -26.20 5.89 6.07
C ILE A 6 -27.64 5.46 6.29
N PHE A 7 -28.27 6.09 7.26
CA PHE A 7 -29.70 5.94 7.55
C PHE A 7 -30.42 7.18 7.04
N ASP A 8 -31.42 7.00 6.19
CA ASP A 8 -32.28 8.11 5.79
C ASP A 8 -33.36 8.38 6.86
N LYS A 9 -34.04 9.52 6.74
CA LYS A 9 -35.14 9.91 7.64
C LYS A 9 -36.36 8.98 7.57
N ASN A 10 -36.43 8.11 6.58
CA ASN A 10 -37.50 7.13 6.39
C ASN A 10 -37.13 5.74 6.96
N GLY A 11 -35.94 5.60 7.56
CA GLY A 11 -35.46 4.37 8.18
C GLY A 11 -34.76 3.39 7.22
N VAL A 12 -34.48 3.78 5.97
CA VAL A 12 -33.75 2.94 5.03
C VAL A 12 -32.25 3.04 5.26
N ALA A 13 -31.60 1.89 5.44
CA ALA A 13 -30.16 1.78 5.59
C ALA A 13 -29.48 1.49 4.24
N ARG A 14 -28.46 2.27 3.88
CA ARG A 14 -27.62 2.05 2.69
C ARG A 14 -26.14 1.98 3.07
N LEU A 15 -25.41 1.01 2.50
CA LEU A 15 -23.96 0.89 2.66
C LEU A 15 -23.25 1.61 1.53
N ILE A 16 -22.38 2.57 1.86
CA ILE A 16 -21.46 3.19 0.90
C ILE A 16 -20.09 2.55 1.06
N ALA A 17 -19.69 1.73 0.09
CA ALA A 17 -18.43 0.98 0.13
C ALA A 17 -17.18 1.90 0.04
N ASN A 18 -17.25 2.99 -0.71
CA ASN A 18 -16.14 3.94 -0.91
C ASN A 18 -16.63 5.37 -0.61
N PRO A 19 -16.76 5.76 0.66
CA PRO A 19 -17.29 7.08 1.01
C PRO A 19 -16.35 8.19 0.51
N THR A 20 -16.78 8.91 -0.53
CA THR A 20 -16.20 10.18 -0.99
C THR A 20 -16.98 11.36 -0.40
N ARG A 21 -16.44 12.58 -0.45
CA ARG A 21 -17.17 13.79 -0.05
C ARG A 21 -18.48 13.93 -0.84
N GLU A 22 -18.45 13.63 -2.14
CA GLU A 22 -19.65 13.69 -2.99
C GLU A 22 -20.65 12.56 -2.68
N SER A 23 -20.19 11.43 -2.12
CA SER A 23 -21.07 10.30 -1.71
C SER A 23 -22.05 10.68 -0.60
N PHE A 24 -21.70 11.66 0.23
CA PHE A 24 -22.57 12.21 1.27
C PHE A 24 -23.52 13.30 0.73
N GLU A 25 -23.16 13.95 -0.38
CA GLU A 25 -23.93 15.04 -1.02
C GLU A 25 -24.88 14.53 -2.12
N GLN A 26 -24.97 13.21 -2.34
CA GLN A 26 -25.93 12.55 -3.25
C GLN A 26 -25.87 13.04 -4.71
N LYS A 27 -24.78 13.69 -5.12
CA LYS A 27 -24.48 14.02 -6.52
C LYS A 27 -23.73 12.86 -7.17
N VAL A 28 -24.15 12.48 -8.37
CA VAL A 28 -23.44 11.49 -9.19
C VAL A 28 -22.00 11.99 -9.38
N PRO A 29 -20.97 11.19 -9.03
CA PRO A 29 -19.61 11.68 -9.09
C PRO A 29 -19.22 11.91 -10.57
N PRO A 30 -18.68 13.09 -10.93
CA PRO A 30 -18.20 13.34 -12.28
C PRO A 30 -16.93 12.53 -12.61
N TYR A 31 -16.26 11.94 -11.61
CA TYR A 31 -15.04 11.14 -11.77
C TYR A 31 -14.93 10.02 -10.72
N PRO A 32 -14.21 8.92 -10.98
CA PRO A 32 -14.01 7.85 -10.00
C PRO A 32 -13.18 8.32 -8.79
N GLY A 33 -13.90 8.70 -7.73
CA GLY A 33 -13.60 8.83 -6.31
C GLY A 33 -12.16 8.97 -5.77
N THR A 34 -11.91 10.11 -5.12
CA THR A 34 -10.93 10.23 -4.02
C THR A 34 -11.62 9.84 -2.71
N ALA A 35 -11.28 8.67 -2.16
CA ALA A 35 -11.85 8.22 -0.89
C ALA A 35 -11.45 9.15 0.27
N THR A 36 -12.43 9.56 1.08
CA THR A 36 -12.25 10.62 2.10
C THR A 36 -11.96 10.10 3.50
N ALA A 37 -12.06 8.80 3.75
CA ALA A 37 -11.68 8.22 5.04
C ALA A 37 -10.14 8.34 5.23
N PRO A 38 -9.64 8.71 6.43
CA PRO A 38 -8.20 8.87 6.75
C PRO A 38 -7.27 7.65 6.52
N GLY A 39 -7.77 6.54 5.95
CA GLY A 39 -6.98 5.39 5.52
C GLY A 39 -7.35 4.84 4.14
N ALA A 40 -8.26 5.52 3.42
CA ALA A 40 -8.72 5.09 2.09
C ALA A 40 -8.03 5.84 0.94
N ARG A 41 -7.24 6.88 1.26
CA ARG A 41 -6.39 7.54 0.27
C ARG A 41 -5.31 6.56 -0.20
N PRO A 42 -5.04 6.46 -1.51
CA PRO A 42 -3.92 5.68 -2.00
C PRO A 42 -2.64 6.15 -1.32
N ARG A 43 -1.85 5.20 -0.83
CA ARG A 43 -0.52 5.47 -0.31
C ARG A 43 0.54 5.06 -1.31
N VAL A 44 1.66 5.77 -1.26
CA VAL A 44 2.86 5.48 -2.04
C VAL A 44 4.02 5.19 -1.12
N LEU A 45 4.86 4.26 -1.52
CA LEU A 45 6.13 3.97 -0.85
C LEU A 45 7.21 4.89 -1.42
N VAL A 46 7.91 5.61 -0.56
CA VAL A 46 8.96 6.57 -0.93
C VAL A 46 10.28 6.11 -0.33
N TYR A 47 11.32 6.04 -1.16
CA TYR A 47 12.71 5.88 -0.74
C TYR A 47 13.31 7.26 -0.45
N LEU A 48 13.65 7.50 0.81
CA LEU A 48 14.02 8.81 1.34
C LEU A 48 15.33 9.37 0.76
N PRO A 49 16.42 8.61 0.60
CA PRO A 49 17.70 9.15 0.12
C PRO A 49 17.63 9.84 -1.26
N ALA A 50 16.77 9.34 -2.15
CA ALA A 50 16.57 9.90 -3.49
C ALA A 50 15.20 10.59 -3.67
N ASN A 51 14.38 10.65 -2.60
CA ASN A 51 12.96 11.03 -2.66
C ASN A 51 12.20 10.32 -3.80
N LEU A 52 12.52 9.04 -4.04
CA LEU A 52 12.01 8.26 -5.15
C LEU A 52 10.71 7.56 -4.76
N VAL A 53 9.64 7.78 -5.53
CA VAL A 53 8.40 7.02 -5.40
C VAL A 53 8.57 5.66 -6.08
N ILE A 54 8.40 4.58 -5.32
CA ILE A 54 8.51 3.22 -5.85
C ILE A 54 7.28 2.89 -6.71
N ARG A 55 7.50 2.62 -8.00
CA ARG A 55 6.44 2.33 -8.98
C ARG A 55 6.52 0.93 -9.57
N SER A 56 7.61 0.21 -9.31
CA SER A 56 7.83 -1.15 -9.77
C SER A 56 8.66 -1.96 -8.77
N TYR A 57 8.67 -3.29 -8.92
CA TYR A 57 9.57 -4.13 -8.13
C TYR A 57 11.03 -3.97 -8.50
N SER A 58 11.34 -3.57 -9.74
CA SER A 58 12.72 -3.28 -10.14
C SER A 58 13.29 -2.09 -9.34
N ASP A 59 12.49 -1.01 -9.19
CA ASP A 59 12.89 0.14 -8.38
C ASP A 59 13.11 -0.26 -6.92
N LEU A 60 12.15 -1.02 -6.36
CA LEU A 60 12.22 -1.48 -4.98
C LEU A 60 13.42 -2.39 -4.73
N GLU A 61 13.66 -3.34 -5.63
CA GLU A 61 14.76 -4.29 -5.52
C GLU A 61 16.12 -3.60 -5.55
N GLN A 62 16.30 -2.59 -6.42
CA GLN A 62 17.51 -1.79 -6.44
C GLN A 62 17.75 -1.08 -5.10
N CYS A 63 16.74 -0.37 -4.58
CA CYS A 63 16.85 0.30 -3.28
C CYS A 63 17.11 -0.69 -2.14
N LEU A 64 16.39 -1.83 -2.10
CA LEU A 64 16.59 -2.86 -1.09
C LEU A 64 17.99 -3.47 -1.16
N LYS A 65 18.53 -3.68 -2.36
CA LYS A 65 19.90 -4.18 -2.58
C LYS A 65 20.97 -3.24 -2.03
N GLU A 66 20.81 -1.93 -2.22
CA GLU A 66 21.71 -0.91 -1.63
C GLU A 66 21.70 -0.97 -0.10
N LEU A 67 20.58 -1.36 0.50
CA LEU A 67 20.46 -1.56 1.93
C LEU A 67 20.95 -2.94 2.39
N GLY A 68 21.41 -3.80 1.49
CA GLY A 68 21.93 -5.14 1.80
C GLY A 68 20.91 -6.27 1.72
N TRP A 69 19.67 -6.03 1.30
CA TRP A 69 18.71 -7.10 1.08
C TRP A 69 19.04 -7.88 -0.20
N SER A 70 18.80 -9.18 -0.17
CA SER A 70 18.99 -10.07 -1.31
C SER A 70 17.72 -10.83 -1.64
N ARG A 71 17.58 -11.23 -2.91
CA ARG A 71 16.44 -12.02 -3.37
C ARG A 71 16.42 -13.39 -2.69
N TYR A 72 15.29 -13.73 -2.07
CA TYR A 72 15.10 -15.04 -1.45
C TYR A 72 14.18 -15.91 -2.31
N HIS A 73 14.71 -17.05 -2.77
CA HIS A 73 13.97 -18.00 -3.57
C HIS A 73 13.44 -19.12 -2.67
N ASN A 74 12.15 -19.06 -2.35
CA ASN A 74 11.46 -20.13 -1.63
C ASN A 74 10.68 -21.00 -2.61
N SER A 75 11.14 -22.23 -2.82
CA SER A 75 10.46 -23.21 -3.68
C SER A 75 9.06 -23.59 -3.18
N SER A 76 8.75 -23.34 -1.90
CA SER A 76 7.44 -23.65 -1.30
C SER A 76 6.39 -22.57 -1.56
N CYS A 77 6.80 -21.35 -1.95
CA CYS A 77 5.91 -20.21 -2.17
C CYS A 77 6.21 -19.51 -3.52
N PRO A 78 5.97 -20.18 -4.67
CA PRO A 78 6.35 -19.67 -5.99
C PRO A 78 5.59 -18.40 -6.44
N ASP A 79 4.49 -18.09 -5.75
CA ASP A 79 3.64 -16.92 -6.03
C ASP A 79 4.05 -15.67 -5.23
N LEU A 80 5.12 -15.77 -4.43
CA LEU A 80 5.65 -14.68 -3.63
C LEU A 80 7.01 -14.19 -4.13
N LEU A 81 7.21 -12.90 -3.95
CA LEU A 81 8.43 -12.18 -4.21
C LEU A 81 9.07 -11.84 -2.85
N GLN A 82 10.14 -12.54 -2.48
CA GLN A 82 10.70 -12.44 -1.13
C GLN A 82 12.11 -11.85 -1.13
N PHE A 83 12.41 -11.08 -0.09
CA PHE A 83 13.74 -10.51 0.15
C PHE A 83 14.19 -10.79 1.58
N HIS A 84 15.45 -11.17 1.73
CA HIS A 84 16.07 -11.46 3.01
C HIS A 84 17.21 -10.49 3.29
N LYS A 85 17.34 -10.03 4.54
CA LYS A 85 18.27 -8.95 4.88
C LYS A 85 19.73 -9.39 4.92
N SER A 86 20.02 -10.51 5.57
CA SER A 86 21.36 -11.06 5.70
C SER A 86 21.26 -12.44 6.33
N GLU A 87 22.23 -13.32 6.09
CA GLU A 87 22.27 -14.66 6.67
C GLU A 87 22.13 -14.68 8.21
N ASN A 88 22.46 -13.57 8.88
CA ASN A 88 22.41 -13.42 10.32
C ASN A 88 21.14 -12.69 10.82
N SER A 89 20.25 -12.26 9.94
CA SER A 89 18.98 -11.62 10.30
C SER A 89 17.81 -12.56 9.98
N VAL A 90 16.77 -12.49 10.82
CA VAL A 90 15.49 -13.18 10.59
C VAL A 90 14.54 -12.34 9.73
N ASP A 91 14.96 -11.16 9.29
CA ASP A 91 14.11 -10.23 8.56
C ASP A 91 13.84 -10.71 7.13
N LEU A 92 12.56 -10.93 6.85
CA LEU A 92 12.06 -11.37 5.54
C LEU A 92 10.92 -10.47 5.09
N ILE A 93 11.06 -9.84 3.93
CA ILE A 93 9.97 -9.10 3.26
C ILE A 93 9.29 -10.06 2.29
N SER A 94 7.97 -10.16 2.34
CA SER A 94 7.18 -11.00 1.43
C SER A 94 6.15 -10.16 0.69
N LEU A 95 6.29 -10.11 -0.63
CA LEU A 95 5.47 -9.30 -1.53
C LEU A 95 4.72 -10.22 -2.51
N PRO A 96 3.57 -9.78 -3.05
CA PRO A 96 2.91 -10.50 -4.12
C PRO A 96 3.79 -10.47 -5.39
N LYS A 97 3.75 -11.52 -6.20
CA LYS A 97 4.53 -11.58 -7.46
C LYS A 97 4.26 -10.43 -8.42
N GLU A 98 2.99 -10.02 -8.52
CA GLU A 98 2.55 -8.93 -9.38
C GLU A 98 2.45 -7.61 -8.62
N PHE A 99 3.03 -6.55 -9.17
CA PHE A 99 3.05 -5.22 -8.52
C PHE A 99 1.66 -4.60 -8.40
N CYS A 100 0.71 -4.96 -9.27
CA CYS A 100 -0.69 -4.49 -9.17
C CYS A 100 -1.38 -4.97 -7.88
N ASN A 101 -0.87 -6.03 -7.25
CA ASN A 101 -1.35 -6.53 -5.97
C ASN A 101 -0.60 -5.93 -4.78
N PHE A 102 0.40 -5.05 -5.02
CA PHE A 102 1.13 -4.35 -3.97
C PHE A 102 0.19 -3.37 -3.25
N LYS A 103 0.09 -3.55 -1.93
CA LYS A 103 -0.89 -2.92 -1.05
C LYS A 103 -0.18 -2.28 0.13
N ILE A 104 -0.91 -1.42 0.84
CA ILE A 104 -0.43 -0.69 1.99
C ILE A 104 0.20 -1.58 3.09
N LEU A 105 -0.33 -2.79 3.29
CA LEU A 105 0.24 -3.77 4.24
C LEU A 105 1.68 -4.15 3.88
N HIS A 106 1.95 -4.36 2.58
CA HIS A 106 3.28 -4.67 2.08
C HIS A 106 4.23 -3.46 2.19
N MET A 107 3.71 -2.24 1.97
CA MET A 107 4.47 -1.01 2.15
C MET A 107 4.92 -0.85 3.61
N TYR A 108 4.01 -1.03 4.57
CA TYR A 108 4.35 -0.90 5.98
C TYR A 108 5.33 -1.97 6.47
N ASP A 109 5.25 -3.18 5.93
CA ASP A 109 6.24 -4.21 6.24
C ASP A 109 7.67 -3.74 5.87
N ILE A 110 7.83 -3.15 4.69
CA ILE A 110 9.11 -2.57 4.23
C ILE A 110 9.54 -1.40 5.13
N VAL A 111 8.62 -0.49 5.46
CA VAL A 111 8.89 0.69 6.30
C VAL A 111 9.33 0.28 7.70
N VAL A 112 8.66 -0.69 8.33
CA VAL A 112 9.02 -1.16 9.68
C VAL A 112 10.44 -1.73 9.68
N LYS A 113 10.80 -2.52 8.66
CA LYS A 113 12.13 -3.14 8.52
C LYS A 113 13.24 -2.19 8.06
N ASN A 114 12.87 -1.03 7.49
CA ASN A 114 13.81 -0.08 6.89
C ASN A 114 13.45 1.37 7.23
N ARG A 115 13.10 1.63 8.50
CA ARG A 115 12.45 2.87 8.96
C ARG A 115 13.19 4.16 8.58
N SER A 116 14.52 4.13 8.54
CA SER A 116 15.34 5.30 8.19
C SER A 116 15.39 5.61 6.69
N TYR A 117 14.92 4.69 5.84
CA TYR A 117 15.10 4.75 4.39
C TYR A 117 13.77 4.79 3.62
N PHE A 118 12.67 4.33 4.23
CA PHE A 118 11.38 4.27 3.57
C PHE A 118 10.26 4.93 4.36
N GLU A 119 9.31 5.51 3.63
CA GLU A 119 8.11 6.12 4.18
C GLU A 119 6.87 5.80 3.33
N ALA A 120 5.72 5.57 3.97
CA ALA A 120 4.44 5.39 3.29
C ALA A 120 3.61 6.69 3.36
N ARG A 121 3.63 7.48 2.29
CA ARG A 121 2.97 8.80 2.18
C ARG A 121 1.64 8.71 1.46
N ASP A 122 0.77 9.71 1.68
CA ASP A 122 -0.45 9.85 0.88
C ASP A 122 -0.10 10.28 -0.55
N ALA A 123 -0.77 9.71 -1.55
CA ALA A 123 -0.49 9.95 -2.97
C ALA A 123 -0.94 11.33 -3.50
N GLY A 124 -1.14 12.33 -2.63
CA GLY A 124 -1.84 13.57 -2.99
C GLY A 124 -1.39 14.82 -2.21
N LEU A 125 -0.07 15.03 -2.09
CA LEU A 125 0.52 16.31 -1.70
C LEU A 125 1.59 16.72 -2.71
#